data_AF-A0A496YQX1-F1
#
_entry.id   AF-A0A496YQX1-F1
#
_cell.length_a   1.000
_cell.length_b   1.000
_cell.length_c   1.000
_cell.angle_alpha   90.00
_cell.angle_beta   90.00
_cell.angle_gamma   90.00
#
_symmetry.space_group_name_H-M   'P 1'
#
loop_
_entity.id
_entity.type
_entity.pdbx_description
1 polymer ?
#
loop_
_entity_poly.entity_id
_entity_poly.type
_entity_poly.pdbx_seq_one_letter_code
_entity_poly.pdbx_strand_id
1 'polypeptide(L)'
;MLKKELCSICKFYAVSPIHAGSGASTSAVDLPIQRERHTNWPHIQASAMKGAFRAHYREFHDKSNNKQVINLIFGSDEQDGWDRDKDNLPGAVSISDARLLAFPVRSNVAPFVWITCPSVLKRLKTDLEYISIDSEINIEEREVQGYDALWIGDEAPEKQIVLEDAVVNIAGKIKLRFLAEKFSELTRLILVSDEIFDYAVSCCT
;
A
#
# COMPACT_ATOMS: atom_id res chain seq x y z
N MET A 1 12.96 20.23 -14.76
CA MET A 1 12.52 19.14 -13.86
C MET A 1 13.47 19.12 -12.67
N LEU A 2 12.97 19.40 -11.47
CA LEU A 2 13.77 19.65 -10.25
C LEU A 2 14.54 18.39 -9.84
N LYS A 3 15.76 18.24 -10.36
CA LYS A 3 16.73 17.14 -10.09
C LYS A 3 17.29 17.10 -8.65
N LYS A 4 16.62 17.71 -7.66
CA LYS A 4 17.20 17.93 -6.32
C LYS A 4 16.41 17.32 -5.16
N GLU A 5 15.30 16.65 -5.41
CA GLU A 5 14.56 15.96 -4.34
C GLU A 5 14.92 14.47 -4.36
N LEU A 6 15.45 13.99 -3.23
CA LEU A 6 15.68 12.56 -3.02
C LEU A 6 14.31 11.93 -2.72
N CYS A 7 13.80 11.14 -3.65
CA CYS A 7 12.56 10.39 -3.47
C CYS A 7 12.88 8.90 -3.31
N SER A 8 12.09 8.21 -2.48
CA SER A 8 12.20 6.77 -2.26
C SER A 8 10.82 6.19 -2.01
N ILE A 9 10.65 4.90 -2.30
CA ILE A 9 9.44 4.15 -1.97
C ILE A 9 9.68 3.39 -0.68
N CYS A 10 8.76 3.56 0.27
CA CYS A 10 8.70 2.74 1.47
C CYS A 10 7.68 1.62 1.29
N LYS A 11 8.10 0.38 1.52
CA LYS A 11 7.25 -0.81 1.47
C LYS A 11 6.81 -1.18 2.88
N PHE A 12 5.52 -1.44 3.06
CA PHE A 12 4.97 -1.97 4.31
C PHE A 12 4.39 -3.37 4.08
N TYR A 13 4.71 -4.27 4.99
CA TYR A 13 4.15 -5.62 5.04
C TYR A 13 3.50 -5.82 6.40
N ALA A 14 2.19 -6.06 6.42
CA ALA A 14 1.44 -6.25 7.64
C ALA A 14 1.71 -7.67 8.21
N VAL A 15 2.43 -7.74 9.33
CA VAL A 15 2.66 -9.01 10.06
C VAL A 15 1.58 -9.31 11.11
N SER A 16 0.75 -8.32 11.41
CA SER A 16 -0.42 -8.40 12.27
C SER A 16 -1.57 -7.62 11.63
N PRO A 17 -2.84 -7.84 12.04
CA PRO A 17 -3.94 -6.96 11.64
C PRO A 17 -3.61 -5.50 11.92
N ILE A 18 -3.90 -4.61 10.97
CA ILE A 18 -3.67 -3.17 11.09
C ILE A 18 -5.00 -2.45 11.13
N HIS A 19 -5.20 -1.61 12.15
CA HIS A 19 -6.36 -0.74 12.27
C HIS A 19 -5.94 0.73 12.18
N ALA A 20 -5.87 1.26 10.95
CA ALA A 20 -5.71 2.69 10.71
C ALA A 20 -7.10 3.36 10.73
N GLY A 21 -7.57 3.80 11.90
CA GLY A 21 -8.94 4.28 12.07
C GLY A 21 -9.22 5.64 11.39
N SER A 22 -10.45 5.81 10.89
CA SER A 22 -10.94 7.09 10.33
C SER A 22 -11.90 7.86 11.26
N GLY A 23 -11.92 7.50 12.55
CA GLY A 23 -12.86 8.03 13.54
C GLY A 23 -14.11 7.17 13.69
N ALA A 24 -15.02 7.58 14.58
CA ALA A 24 -16.28 6.88 14.79
C ALA A 24 -17.27 7.19 13.66
N SER A 25 -18.05 6.19 13.25
CA SER A 25 -19.09 6.34 12.24
C SER A 25 -20.43 5.81 12.73
N THR A 26 -21.53 6.34 12.21
CA THR A 26 -22.89 5.81 12.46
C THR A 26 -23.29 4.73 11.46
N SER A 27 -22.29 4.07 10.84
CA SER A 27 -22.49 2.99 9.89
C SER A 27 -22.67 1.65 10.63
N ALA A 28 -22.75 0.54 9.89
CA ALA A 28 -22.75 -0.81 10.47
C ALA A 28 -21.45 -1.15 11.21
N VAL A 29 -20.35 -0.43 10.90
CA VAL A 29 -19.06 -0.56 11.57
C VAL A 29 -18.80 0.71 12.39
N ASP A 30 -18.71 0.57 13.70
CA ASP A 30 -18.52 1.71 14.63
C ASP A 30 -17.18 2.41 14.40
N LEU A 31 -16.11 1.62 14.24
CA LEU A 31 -14.74 2.09 14.02
C LEU A 31 -14.24 1.58 12.67
N PRO A 32 -14.52 2.27 11.56
CA PRO A 32 -14.00 1.92 10.25
C PRO A 32 -12.51 2.25 10.10
N ILE A 33 -11.84 1.50 9.23
CA ILE A 33 -10.50 1.82 8.75
C ILE A 33 -10.53 2.92 7.69
N GLN A 34 -9.40 3.60 7.51
CA GLN A 34 -9.18 4.62 6.50
C GLN A 34 -9.30 4.04 5.09
N ARG A 35 -10.14 4.67 4.28
CA ARG A 35 -10.40 4.32 2.88
C ARG A 35 -10.30 5.55 1.99
N GLU A 36 -9.79 5.37 0.78
CA GLU A 36 -9.72 6.43 -0.23
C GLU A 36 -11.14 6.80 -0.66
N ARG A 37 -11.46 8.09 -0.77
CA ARG A 37 -12.85 8.51 -1.05
C ARG A 37 -13.37 8.06 -2.43
N HIS A 38 -12.49 7.94 -3.42
CA HIS A 38 -12.88 7.74 -4.82
C HIS A 38 -12.86 6.26 -5.26
N THR A 39 -12.05 5.43 -4.62
CA THR A 39 -12.00 3.96 -4.85
C THR A 39 -12.61 3.16 -3.70
N ASN A 40 -12.79 3.78 -2.53
CA ASN A 40 -13.11 3.09 -1.28
C ASN A 40 -12.03 2.06 -0.83
N TRP A 41 -10.84 2.07 -1.43
CA TRP A 41 -9.78 1.10 -1.07
C TRP A 41 -9.07 1.48 0.23
N PRO A 42 -8.66 0.49 1.04
CA PRO A 42 -7.88 0.75 2.25
C PRO A 42 -6.59 1.51 1.94
N HIS A 43 -6.29 2.52 2.76
CA HIS A 43 -5.00 3.22 2.75
C HIS A 43 -4.67 3.68 4.17
N ILE A 44 -3.43 4.11 4.39
CA ILE A 44 -3.04 4.82 5.61
C ILE A 44 -2.62 6.23 5.23
N GLN A 45 -3.26 7.22 5.84
CA GLN A 45 -3.00 8.63 5.55
C GLN A 45 -1.55 9.02 5.88
N ALA A 46 -1.00 9.89 5.05
CA ALA A 46 0.34 10.49 5.19
C ALA A 46 0.62 11.02 6.59
N SER A 47 -0.38 11.64 7.23
CA SER A 47 -0.27 12.19 8.59
C SER A 47 -0.05 11.09 9.63
N ALA A 48 -0.78 9.98 9.54
CA ALA A 48 -0.62 8.82 10.41
C ALA A 48 0.74 8.15 10.19
N MET A 49 1.16 8.00 8.93
CA MET A 49 2.48 7.49 8.57
C MET A 49 3.60 8.36 9.14
N LYS A 50 3.51 9.69 8.96
CA LYS A 50 4.45 10.67 9.49
C LYS A 50 4.52 10.62 11.02
N GLY A 51 3.38 10.50 11.70
CA GLY A 51 3.32 10.32 13.15
C GLY A 51 4.04 9.06 13.61
N ALA A 52 3.78 7.92 12.94
CA ALA A 52 4.42 6.65 13.25
C ALA A 52 5.95 6.70 13.04
N PHE A 53 6.42 7.28 11.93
CA PHE A 53 7.85 7.46 11.69
C PHE A 53 8.51 8.38 12.71
N ARG A 54 7.86 9.50 13.06
CA ARG A 54 8.35 10.41 14.09
C ARG A 54 8.48 9.72 15.44
N ALA A 55 7.44 8.97 15.85
CA ALA A 55 7.45 8.21 17.09
C ALA A 55 8.54 7.14 17.11
N HIS A 56 8.71 6.39 16.01
CA HIS A 56 9.78 5.41 15.89
C HIS A 56 11.16 6.05 15.97
N TYR A 57 11.39 7.18 15.31
CA TYR A 57 12.65 7.91 15.39
C TYR A 57 12.95 8.36 16.84
N ARG A 58 11.93 8.89 17.54
CA ARG A 58 12.04 9.32 18.94
C ARG A 58 12.46 8.16 19.86
N GLU A 59 11.86 6.99 19.68
CA GLU A 59 12.11 5.82 20.53
C GLU A 59 13.47 5.16 20.26
N PHE A 60 13.84 4.99 18.98
CA PHE A 60 14.96 4.12 18.61
C PHE A 60 16.25 4.86 18.26
N HIS A 61 16.17 6.10 17.76
CA HIS A 61 17.34 6.82 17.26
C HIS A 61 17.78 7.95 18.19
N ASP A 62 16.84 8.70 18.77
CA ASP A 62 17.18 9.88 19.57
C ASP A 62 17.44 9.59 21.06
N LYS A 63 18.32 8.63 21.35
CA LYS A 63 18.72 8.30 22.74
C LYS A 63 19.41 9.46 23.46
N SER A 64 19.93 10.43 22.71
CA SER A 64 20.55 11.67 23.22
C SER A 64 19.55 12.79 23.49
N ASN A 65 18.25 12.61 23.19
CA ASN A 65 17.21 13.64 23.33
C ASN A 65 17.53 14.93 22.55
N ASN A 66 18.17 14.80 21.39
CA ASN A 66 18.44 15.88 20.45
C ASN A 66 17.17 16.26 19.68
N LYS A 67 16.28 16.92 20.42
CA LYS A 67 14.99 17.48 19.99
C LYS A 67 15.09 18.41 18.77
N GLN A 68 16.29 18.90 18.42
CA GLN A 68 16.47 19.72 17.23
C GLN A 68 16.39 18.89 15.95
N VAL A 69 16.98 17.70 15.92
CA VAL A 69 17.07 16.88 14.69
C VAL A 69 15.70 16.32 14.29
N ILE A 70 14.91 15.84 15.26
CA ILE A 70 13.55 15.34 14.99
C ILE A 70 12.65 16.44 14.39
N ASN A 71 12.77 17.67 14.91
CA ASN A 71 12.04 18.83 14.40
C ASN A 71 12.52 19.27 13.01
N LEU A 72 13.81 19.15 12.69
CA LEU A 72 14.31 19.39 11.34
C LEU A 72 13.74 18.39 10.33
N ILE A 73 13.66 17.11 10.70
CA ILE A 73 13.17 16.05 9.81
C ILE A 73 11.66 16.17 9.61
N PHE A 74 10.89 16.17 10.71
CA PHE A 74 9.43 16.02 10.66
C PHE A 74 8.67 17.35 10.84
N GLY A 75 9.35 18.45 11.16
CA GLY A 75 8.74 19.75 11.46
C GLY A 75 8.51 19.96 12.95
N SER A 76 8.12 21.17 13.34
CA SER A 76 7.88 21.53 14.75
C SER A 76 6.69 20.78 15.38
N ASP A 77 6.87 20.29 16.61
CA ASP A 77 5.83 19.64 17.43
C ASP A 77 5.99 20.05 18.92
N GLU A 78 4.90 20.48 19.56
CA GLU A 78 4.87 20.91 20.97
C GLU A 78 5.31 19.78 21.92
N GLN A 79 5.05 18.52 21.57
CA GLN A 79 5.46 17.36 22.38
C GLN A 79 6.99 17.24 22.51
N ASP A 80 7.74 17.82 21.60
CA ASP A 80 9.21 17.80 21.62
C ASP A 80 9.81 19.04 22.31
N GLY A 81 9.00 19.83 23.01
CA GLY A 81 9.43 21.04 23.72
C GLY A 81 9.61 22.26 22.83
N TRP A 82 8.91 22.29 21.69
CA TRP A 82 8.87 23.41 20.78
C TRP A 82 7.80 24.43 21.19
N ASP A 83 8.12 25.72 21.08
CA ASP A 83 7.21 26.82 21.35
C ASP A 83 6.65 27.37 20.02
N ARG A 84 5.38 27.08 19.76
CA ARG A 84 4.69 27.39 18.50
C ARG A 84 4.58 28.89 18.20
N ASP A 85 4.69 29.73 19.23
CA ASP A 85 4.63 31.19 19.12
C ASP A 85 5.96 31.83 18.71
N LYS A 86 7.06 31.06 18.69
CA LYS A 86 8.41 31.59 18.43
C LYS A 86 8.98 31.23 17.06
N ASP A 87 8.66 30.05 16.52
CA ASP A 87 9.09 29.64 15.18
C ASP A 87 8.13 28.56 14.61
N ASN A 88 7.89 28.57 13.30
CA ASN A 88 7.21 27.47 12.59
C ASN A 88 8.21 26.84 11.61
N LEU A 89 8.63 25.61 11.89
CA LEU A 89 9.60 24.91 11.05
C LEU A 89 8.91 23.83 10.21
N PRO A 90 8.91 23.94 8.86
CA PRO A 90 8.46 22.84 8.01
C PRO A 90 9.43 21.66 8.12
N GLY A 91 8.91 20.44 8.04
CA GLY A 91 9.76 19.25 8.00
C GLY A 91 10.54 19.15 6.69
N ALA A 92 11.76 18.62 6.76
CA ALA A 92 12.60 18.35 5.61
C ALA A 92 12.12 17.17 4.74
N VAL A 93 11.20 16.33 5.24
CA VAL A 93 10.63 15.21 4.48
C VAL A 93 9.14 15.36 4.22
N SER A 94 8.73 15.00 3.01
CA SER A 94 7.33 14.80 2.64
C SER A 94 7.04 13.30 2.63
N ILE A 95 6.00 12.89 3.35
CA ILE A 95 5.56 11.50 3.45
C ILE A 95 4.20 11.43 2.78
N SER A 96 4.03 10.51 1.83
CA SER A 96 2.76 10.26 1.16
C SER A 96 1.90 9.24 1.91
N ASP A 97 0.67 9.07 1.46
CA ASP A 97 -0.19 7.98 1.92
C ASP A 97 0.45 6.62 1.62
N ALA A 98 0.25 5.65 2.51
CA ALA A 98 0.55 4.24 2.23
C ALA A 98 -0.65 3.62 1.52
N ARG A 99 -0.46 3.28 0.24
CA ARG A 99 -1.48 2.73 -0.64
C ARG A 99 -1.36 1.21 -0.73
N LEU A 100 -2.49 0.53 -0.87
CA LEU A 100 -2.53 -0.93 -0.99
C LEU A 100 -1.93 -1.38 -2.33
N LEU A 101 -0.97 -2.31 -2.29
CA LEU A 101 -0.38 -2.94 -3.48
C LEU A 101 -0.94 -4.35 -3.73
N ALA A 102 -1.11 -5.11 -2.65
CA ALA A 102 -1.63 -6.46 -2.70
C ALA A 102 -2.44 -6.74 -1.43
N PHE A 103 -3.50 -7.52 -1.59
CA PHE A 103 -4.41 -7.89 -0.51
C PHE A 103 -4.45 -9.41 -0.34
N PRO A 104 -4.36 -9.95 0.89
CA PRO A 104 -4.42 -11.38 1.10
C PRO A 104 -5.88 -11.84 1.13
N VAL A 105 -6.21 -12.88 0.36
CA VAL A 105 -7.57 -13.44 0.29
C VAL A 105 -7.51 -14.95 0.46
N ARG A 106 -8.41 -15.51 1.26
CA ARG A 106 -8.52 -16.96 1.45
C ARG A 106 -8.76 -17.66 0.11
N SER A 107 -8.15 -18.82 -0.08
CA SER A 107 -8.30 -19.58 -1.31
C SER A 107 -8.45 -21.08 -1.11
N ASN A 108 -8.86 -21.81 -2.15
CA ASN A 108 -8.86 -23.28 -2.17
C ASN A 108 -7.46 -23.89 -2.40
N VAL A 109 -6.56 -23.17 -3.08
CA VAL A 109 -5.24 -23.68 -3.49
C VAL A 109 -4.12 -23.45 -2.46
N ALA A 110 -4.39 -22.59 -1.47
CA ALA A 110 -3.45 -22.16 -0.44
C ALA A 110 -4.23 -21.59 0.75
N PRO A 111 -3.64 -21.50 1.96
CA PRO A 111 -4.29 -20.78 3.06
C PRO A 111 -4.79 -19.39 2.65
N PHE A 112 -4.00 -18.68 1.85
CA PHE A 112 -4.40 -17.47 1.14
C PHE A 112 -3.55 -17.29 -0.12
N VAL A 113 -4.01 -16.43 -1.02
CA VAL A 113 -3.26 -15.89 -2.16
C VAL A 113 -3.22 -14.37 -2.06
N TRP A 114 -2.22 -13.74 -2.67
CA TRP A 114 -2.23 -12.30 -2.84
C TRP A 114 -3.03 -11.95 -4.08
N ILE A 115 -3.88 -10.94 -3.99
CA ILE A 115 -4.54 -10.34 -5.16
C ILE A 115 -4.07 -8.92 -5.38
N THR A 116 -4.02 -8.50 -6.64
CA THR A 116 -3.85 -7.12 -7.09
C THR A 116 -4.66 -6.91 -8.37
N CYS A 117 -4.75 -5.69 -8.88
CA CYS A 117 -5.52 -5.38 -10.08
C CYS A 117 -4.78 -4.41 -11.02
N PRO A 118 -5.21 -4.30 -12.29
CA PRO A 118 -4.63 -3.38 -13.26
C PRO A 118 -4.50 -1.95 -12.73
N SER A 119 -5.53 -1.42 -12.08
CA SER A 119 -5.51 -0.06 -11.55
C SER A 119 -4.48 0.15 -10.44
N VAL A 120 -4.27 -0.84 -9.55
CA VAL A 120 -3.22 -0.79 -8.52
C VAL A 120 -1.82 -0.79 -9.16
N LEU A 121 -1.58 -1.66 -10.13
CA LEU A 121 -0.27 -1.76 -10.78
C LEU A 121 0.05 -0.56 -11.67
N LYS A 122 -0.96 0.05 -12.29
CA LYS A 122 -0.84 1.33 -13.00
C LYS A 122 -0.45 2.47 -12.06
N ARG A 123 -1.05 2.54 -10.87
CA ARG A 123 -0.67 3.52 -9.83
C ARG A 123 0.78 3.33 -9.39
N LEU A 124 1.20 2.09 -9.12
CA LEU A 124 2.58 1.77 -8.77
C LEU A 124 3.54 2.20 -9.91
N LYS A 125 3.20 1.91 -11.17
CA LYS A 125 3.99 2.33 -12.32
C LYS A 125 4.17 3.86 -12.37
N THR A 126 3.08 4.61 -12.22
CA THR A 126 3.13 6.08 -12.20
C THR A 126 4.00 6.61 -11.06
N ASP A 127 3.90 6.03 -9.86
CA ASP A 127 4.71 6.42 -8.70
C ASP A 127 6.20 6.09 -8.93
N LEU A 128 6.52 4.97 -9.60
CA LEU A 128 7.88 4.58 -10.00
C LEU A 128 8.47 5.49 -11.08
N GLU A 129 7.68 5.83 -12.10
CA GLU A 129 8.06 6.77 -13.16
C GLU A 129 8.37 8.16 -12.57
N TYR A 130 7.56 8.61 -11.59
CA TYR A 130 7.78 9.87 -10.89
C TYR A 130 9.16 9.94 -10.23
N ILE A 131 9.63 8.83 -9.66
CA ILE A 131 10.96 8.73 -9.04
C ILE A 131 12.04 8.21 -10.00
N SER A 132 11.75 8.16 -11.31
CA SER A 132 12.69 7.71 -12.35
C SER A 132 13.20 6.27 -12.19
N ILE A 133 12.38 5.37 -11.64
CA ILE A 133 12.63 3.93 -11.61
C ILE A 133 11.84 3.28 -12.75
N ASP A 134 12.56 2.67 -13.70
CA ASP A 134 11.93 1.82 -14.70
C ASP A 134 11.52 0.48 -14.07
N SER A 135 10.28 0.08 -14.31
CA SER A 135 9.66 -1.09 -13.71
C SER A 135 9.18 -2.11 -14.74
N GLU A 136 9.15 -1.73 -16.03
CA GLU A 136 8.60 -2.54 -17.12
C GLU A 136 7.19 -3.12 -16.83
N ILE A 137 6.42 -2.51 -15.91
CA ILE A 137 5.05 -2.94 -15.60
C ILE A 137 4.16 -2.49 -16.77
N ASN A 138 3.79 -3.45 -17.63
CA ASN A 138 2.91 -3.23 -18.77
C ASN A 138 1.75 -4.21 -18.68
N ILE A 139 0.57 -3.68 -18.33
CA ILE A 139 -0.68 -4.44 -18.22
C ILE A 139 -1.73 -3.66 -18.96
N GLU A 140 -2.46 -4.32 -19.86
CA GLU A 140 -3.62 -3.72 -20.50
C GLU A 140 -4.87 -4.05 -19.68
N GLU A 141 -5.66 -3.03 -19.33
CA GLU A 141 -6.93 -3.19 -18.57
C GLU A 141 -7.92 -4.14 -19.28
N ARG A 142 -7.77 -4.33 -20.60
CA ARG A 142 -8.60 -5.24 -21.39
C ARG A 142 -8.29 -6.72 -21.18
N GLU A 143 -7.14 -7.06 -20.59
CA GLU A 143 -6.72 -8.45 -20.40
C GLU A 143 -7.39 -9.14 -19.20
N VAL A 144 -7.94 -8.37 -18.26
CA VAL A 144 -8.47 -8.89 -16.99
C VAL A 144 -9.80 -8.24 -16.67
N GLN A 145 -10.90 -8.89 -17.06
CA GLN A 145 -12.27 -8.39 -16.88
C GLN A 145 -13.19 -9.43 -16.24
N GLY A 146 -14.19 -8.97 -15.49
CA GLY A 146 -15.15 -9.85 -14.84
C GLY A 146 -14.46 -10.83 -13.90
N TYR A 147 -14.61 -12.12 -14.17
CA TYR A 147 -14.01 -13.20 -13.36
C TYR A 147 -12.70 -13.76 -13.95
N ASP A 148 -12.17 -13.16 -15.01
CA ASP A 148 -10.87 -13.55 -15.54
C ASP A 148 -9.75 -13.02 -14.64
N ALA A 149 -8.67 -13.80 -14.57
CA ALA A 149 -7.49 -13.48 -13.79
C ALA A 149 -6.22 -13.99 -14.47
N LEU A 150 -5.09 -13.35 -14.18
CA LEU A 150 -3.77 -13.77 -14.62
C LEU A 150 -2.92 -14.17 -13.42
N TRP A 151 -2.23 -15.29 -13.53
CA TRP A 151 -1.25 -15.69 -12.53
C TRP A 151 0.05 -14.89 -12.72
N ILE A 152 0.50 -14.19 -11.68
CA ILE A 152 1.78 -13.48 -11.69
C ILE A 152 2.86 -14.45 -11.23
N GLY A 153 3.52 -15.13 -12.18
CA GLY A 153 4.53 -16.15 -11.89
C GLY A 153 4.75 -17.14 -13.04
N ASP A 154 5.34 -18.29 -12.71
CA ASP A 154 5.70 -19.31 -13.70
C ASP A 154 4.50 -20.17 -14.15
N GLU A 155 3.78 -20.76 -13.21
CA GLU A 155 2.66 -21.64 -13.48
C GLU A 155 1.62 -21.55 -12.37
N ALA A 156 0.35 -21.47 -12.77
CA ALA A 156 -0.77 -21.47 -11.85
C ALA A 156 -1.07 -22.89 -11.39
N PRO A 157 -1.45 -23.09 -10.12
CA PRO A 157 -1.76 -24.43 -9.60
C PRO A 157 -3.04 -25.02 -10.21
N GLU A 158 -4.02 -24.17 -10.53
CA GLU A 158 -5.32 -24.57 -11.06
C GLU A 158 -5.82 -23.55 -12.10
N LYS A 159 -6.74 -23.98 -12.98
CA LYS A 159 -7.39 -23.10 -13.97
C LYS A 159 -8.50 -22.24 -13.35
N GLN A 160 -9.07 -22.67 -12.24
CA GLN A 160 -10.09 -21.93 -11.50
C GLN A 160 -9.65 -21.86 -10.05
N ILE A 161 -9.68 -20.67 -9.48
CA ILE A 161 -9.32 -20.44 -8.08
C ILE A 161 -10.50 -19.80 -7.38
N VAL A 162 -10.87 -20.35 -6.24
CA VAL A 162 -11.89 -19.78 -5.37
C VAL A 162 -11.20 -18.76 -4.46
N LEU A 163 -11.68 -17.52 -4.47
CA LEU A 163 -11.27 -16.39 -3.65
C LEU A 163 -12.43 -16.03 -2.72
N GLU A 164 -12.36 -16.45 -1.46
CA GLU A 164 -13.50 -16.50 -0.55
C GLU A 164 -14.71 -17.24 -1.16
N ASP A 165 -15.70 -16.51 -1.67
CA ASP A 165 -16.91 -16.99 -2.32
C ASP A 165 -16.98 -16.68 -3.82
N ALA A 166 -16.01 -15.92 -4.36
CA ALA A 166 -15.86 -15.65 -5.78
C ALA A 166 -15.01 -16.73 -6.45
N VAL A 167 -15.32 -17.07 -7.71
CA VAL A 167 -14.52 -18.02 -8.50
C VAL A 167 -13.91 -17.26 -9.68
N VAL A 168 -12.58 -17.24 -9.76
CA VAL A 168 -11.85 -16.62 -10.87
C VAL A 168 -11.27 -17.67 -11.81
N ASN A 169 -11.28 -17.37 -13.12
CA ASN A 169 -10.70 -18.20 -14.16
C ASN A 169 -9.30 -17.69 -14.51
N ILE A 170 -8.29 -18.53 -14.34
CA ILE A 170 -6.92 -18.22 -14.73
C ILE A 170 -6.81 -18.34 -16.25
N ALA A 171 -6.99 -17.21 -16.95
CA ALA A 171 -6.96 -17.11 -18.40
C ALA A 171 -5.53 -17.14 -18.97
N GLY A 172 -4.53 -16.90 -18.12
CA GLY A 172 -3.14 -16.88 -18.53
C GLY A 172 -2.18 -16.59 -17.39
N LYS A 173 -0.94 -16.28 -17.76
CA LYS A 173 0.13 -15.92 -16.84
C LYS A 173 0.91 -14.72 -17.35
N ILE A 174 1.41 -13.94 -16.42
CA ILE A 174 2.28 -12.79 -16.70
C ILE A 174 3.49 -12.84 -15.76
N LYS A 175 4.64 -12.39 -16.25
CA LYS A 175 5.86 -12.27 -15.44
C LYS A 175 6.17 -10.81 -15.21
N LEU A 176 6.01 -10.36 -13.98
CA LEU A 176 6.36 -9.00 -13.55
C LEU A 176 7.67 -9.06 -12.75
N ARG A 177 8.80 -8.94 -13.46
CA ARG A 177 10.15 -9.07 -12.86
C ARG A 177 10.36 -8.11 -11.70
N PHE A 178 9.92 -6.86 -11.87
CA PHE A 178 10.02 -5.85 -10.82
C PHE A 178 9.34 -6.28 -9.51
N LEU A 179 8.14 -6.88 -9.60
CA LEU A 179 7.45 -7.40 -8.42
C LEU A 179 8.19 -8.59 -7.81
N ALA A 180 8.65 -9.53 -8.63
CA ALA A 180 9.41 -10.68 -8.15
C ALA A 180 10.70 -10.26 -7.41
N GLU A 181 11.39 -9.22 -7.86
CA GLU A 181 12.64 -8.74 -7.28
C GLU A 181 12.44 -7.82 -6.06
N LYS A 182 11.47 -6.90 -6.10
CA LYS A 182 11.27 -5.89 -5.04
C LYS A 182 10.23 -6.28 -3.99
N PHE A 183 9.35 -7.22 -4.33
CA PHE A 183 8.23 -7.70 -3.52
C PHE A 183 8.20 -9.23 -3.45
N SER A 184 9.36 -9.83 -3.16
CA SER A 184 9.52 -11.29 -3.05
C SER A 184 8.60 -11.96 -2.01
N GLU A 185 8.05 -11.19 -1.08
CA GLU A 185 7.08 -11.65 -0.09
C GLU A 185 5.70 -11.95 -0.69
N LEU A 186 5.39 -11.42 -1.87
CA LEU A 186 4.13 -11.64 -2.59
C LEU A 186 4.13 -12.99 -3.31
N THR A 187 4.24 -14.07 -2.54
CA THR A 187 4.18 -15.42 -3.09
C THR A 187 2.75 -15.78 -3.50
N ARG A 188 2.53 -16.33 -4.70
CA ARG A 188 1.18 -16.69 -5.20
C ARG A 188 0.31 -15.43 -5.42
N LEU A 189 0.82 -14.52 -6.24
CA LEU A 189 0.13 -13.29 -6.60
C LEU A 189 -0.74 -13.50 -7.85
N ILE A 190 -1.98 -13.05 -7.76
CA ILE A 190 -2.98 -13.12 -8.82
C ILE A 190 -3.36 -11.70 -9.22
N LEU A 191 -3.35 -11.43 -10.52
CA LEU A 191 -3.93 -10.22 -11.10
C LEU A 191 -5.40 -10.50 -11.41
N VAL A 192 -6.30 -9.90 -10.65
CA VAL A 192 -7.76 -9.98 -10.87
C VAL A 192 -8.26 -8.68 -11.50
N SER A 193 -9.51 -8.67 -11.96
CA SER A 193 -10.16 -7.46 -12.44
C SER A 193 -10.29 -6.41 -11.33
N ASP A 194 -10.46 -5.15 -11.71
CA ASP A 194 -10.66 -4.07 -10.73
C ASP A 194 -11.92 -4.31 -9.89
N GLU A 195 -12.97 -4.91 -10.46
CA GLU A 195 -14.22 -5.23 -9.75
C GLU A 195 -14.03 -6.32 -8.69
N ILE A 196 -13.29 -7.39 -9.01
CA ILE A 196 -13.01 -8.46 -8.05
C ILE A 196 -12.08 -7.97 -6.93
N PHE A 197 -11.11 -7.12 -7.28
CA PHE A 197 -10.26 -6.49 -6.28
C PHE A 197 -11.06 -5.58 -5.35
N ASP A 198 -11.91 -4.72 -5.90
CA ASP A 198 -12.78 -3.83 -5.11
C ASP A 198 -13.71 -4.59 -4.18
N TYR A 199 -14.32 -5.67 -4.68
CA TYR A 199 -15.13 -6.60 -3.90
C TYR A 199 -14.33 -7.15 -2.71
N ALA A 200 -13.16 -7.72 -2.97
CA ALA A 200 -12.35 -8.36 -1.94
C ALA A 200 -11.89 -7.37 -0.86
N VAL A 201 -11.41 -6.18 -1.24
CA VAL A 201 -10.95 -5.18 -0.26
C VAL A 201 -12.09 -4.45 0.46
N SER A 202 -13.33 -4.59 0.00
CA SER A 202 -14.51 -3.99 0.64
C SER A 202 -15.26 -4.99 1.53
N CYS A 203 -15.29 -6.27 1.14
CA CYS A 203 -16.12 -7.29 1.78
C CYS A 203 -15.32 -8.35 2.56
N CYS A 204 -14.02 -8.49 2.30
CA CYS A 204 -13.18 -9.52 2.91
C CYS A 204 -12.13 -8.93 3.89
N THR A 205 -12.31 -7.68 4.34
CA THR A 205 -11.46 -6.99 5.33
C THR A 205 -11.94 -7.15 6.76
#